data_AF-A0AAE3JK53-F1
#
_entry.id   AF-A0AAE3JK53-F1
#
_cell.length_a   1.000
_cell.length_b   1.000
_cell.length_c   1.000
_cell.angle_alpha   90.00
_cell.angle_beta   90.00
_cell.angle_gamma   90.00
#
_symmetry.space_group_name_H-M   'P 1'
#
loop_
_entity.id
_entity.type
_entity.pdbx_description
1 polymer ?
#
loop_
_entity_poly.entity_id
_entity_poly.type
_entity_poly.pdbx_seq_one_letter_code
_entity_poly.pdbx_strand_id
1 'polypeptide(L)'
;MTYKCFIPLVLIIAVITSCQNSELSTPPTNPINHMFSLERKWYTNIDDDRYYVSFSSDGNFDLRYYQHLSTSPSNLNSFITKNGSWKYLNTEHTKFSIGWEDSIDCYYTITNETSEKITIEKDISGPMGRGLENYVELYKYAKSISIQVPEEIAYLVGTWYYDANRSGKYLLIKNDGNCIYHHYQDFGSTSNLTGWVNTIGNWIYNTSNKELVITMSGEISYHYHIDELSIDRLTLSGTTSSMITNTGTFYKYFKKKT
;
A
#
# COMPACT_ATOMS: atom_id res chain seq x y z
N MET A 1 51.37 -54.40 23.20
CA MET A 1 52.75 -54.86 23.46
C MET A 1 53.55 -54.71 22.18
N THR A 2 54.64 -53.95 22.26
CA THR A 2 55.88 -54.04 21.45
C THR A 2 55.75 -54.11 19.93
N TYR A 3 55.98 -53.00 19.22
CA TYR A 3 57.30 -52.50 18.77
C TYR A 3 57.92 -53.37 17.66
N LYS A 4 58.16 -52.79 16.48
CA LYS A 4 59.50 -52.39 16.01
C LYS A 4 59.40 -51.83 14.57
N CYS A 5 59.81 -50.59 14.30
CA CYS A 5 61.18 -50.06 14.22
C CYS A 5 61.74 -50.21 12.78
N PHE A 6 61.99 -49.09 12.08
CA PHE A 6 63.33 -48.62 11.72
C PHE A 6 63.30 -47.52 10.63
N ILE A 7 64.13 -46.50 10.86
CA ILE A 7 64.49 -45.33 10.03
C ILE A 7 65.74 -45.71 9.18
N PRO A 8 65.97 -45.21 7.95
CA PRO A 8 66.80 -44.00 7.73
C PRO A 8 66.26 -43.09 6.60
N LEU A 9 66.18 -41.76 6.79
CA LEU A 9 67.24 -40.77 6.62
C LEU A 9 67.83 -40.73 5.19
N VAL A 10 67.34 -39.80 4.36
CA VAL A 10 68.18 -39.14 3.34
C VAL A 10 68.00 -37.64 3.46
N LEU A 11 69.15 -37.00 3.61
CA LEU A 11 69.43 -35.60 3.85
C LEU A 11 69.75 -34.95 2.50
N ILE A 12 69.00 -33.93 2.06
CA ILE A 12 69.51 -32.93 1.08
C ILE A 12 69.03 -31.54 1.49
N ILE A 13 69.96 -30.86 2.17
CA ILE A 13 70.43 -29.47 2.00
C ILE A 13 69.40 -28.43 1.51
N ALA A 14 69.20 -27.49 2.44
CA ALA A 14 68.73 -26.11 2.34
C ALA A 14 68.85 -25.39 0.99
N VAL A 15 67.76 -24.69 0.65
CA VAL A 15 67.86 -23.28 0.24
C VAL A 15 67.01 -22.48 1.22
N ILE A 16 67.67 -21.77 2.12
CA ILE A 16 67.07 -20.69 2.89
C ILE A 16 67.28 -19.42 2.07
N THR A 17 66.19 -18.85 1.55
CA THR A 17 66.11 -17.41 1.33
C THR A 17 64.73 -16.92 1.72
N SER A 18 64.75 -16.09 2.77
CA SER A 18 63.84 -15.00 3.17
C SER A 18 62.38 -15.32 3.50
N CYS A 19 62.15 -15.33 4.80
CA CYS A 19 60.99 -14.84 5.56
C CYS A 19 59.91 -14.08 4.77
N GLN A 20 58.65 -14.52 4.92
CA GLN A 20 57.65 -13.80 5.72
C GLN A 20 56.42 -14.69 5.94
N ASN A 21 55.84 -14.60 7.13
CA ASN A 21 54.73 -15.41 7.62
C ASN A 21 53.59 -15.51 6.60
N SER A 22 53.24 -16.73 6.19
CA SER A 22 51.93 -16.99 5.58
C SER A 22 50.88 -16.91 6.69
N GLU A 23 50.32 -15.72 6.89
CA GLU A 23 49.04 -15.62 7.55
C GLU A 23 48.04 -16.50 6.78
N LEU A 24 47.38 -17.37 7.54
CA LEU A 24 46.27 -18.18 7.09
C LEU A 24 45.23 -17.24 6.48
N SER A 25 45.15 -17.19 5.15
CA SER A 25 44.19 -16.35 4.45
C SER A 25 42.78 -16.81 4.81
N THR A 26 42.10 -16.04 5.65
CA THR A 26 40.64 -16.08 5.72
C THR A 26 40.09 -15.78 4.33
N PRO A 27 39.05 -16.48 3.87
CA PRO A 27 38.42 -16.13 2.61
C PRO A 27 37.90 -14.69 2.73
N PRO A 28 38.01 -13.85 1.69
CA PRO A 28 37.50 -12.50 1.76
C PRO A 28 35.99 -12.58 2.00
N THR A 29 35.55 -12.11 3.16
CA THR A 29 34.15 -11.76 3.40
C THR A 29 33.89 -10.53 2.54
N ASN A 30 33.53 -10.74 1.27
CA ASN A 30 32.91 -9.67 0.51
C ASN A 30 31.70 -9.20 1.33
N PRO A 31 31.59 -7.93 1.73
CA PRO A 31 30.34 -7.45 2.26
C PRO A 31 29.28 -7.70 1.19
N ILE A 32 28.26 -8.46 1.54
CA ILE A 32 27.07 -8.56 0.69
C ILE A 32 26.48 -7.16 0.70
N ASN A 33 26.76 -6.36 -0.33
CA ASN A 33 26.13 -5.06 -0.59
C ASN A 33 24.66 -5.31 -0.96
N HIS A 34 23.86 -5.76 0.00
CA HIS A 34 22.42 -5.83 -0.14
C HIS A 34 21.88 -4.42 0.12
N MET A 35 21.63 -3.65 -0.94
CA MET A 35 20.85 -2.41 -0.83
C MET A 35 19.40 -2.80 -0.56
N PHE A 36 18.86 -2.38 0.58
CA PHE A 36 17.43 -2.55 0.87
C PHE A 36 16.61 -1.73 -0.14
N SER A 37 15.52 -2.30 -0.65
CA SER A 37 14.59 -1.60 -1.54
C SER A 37 13.21 -1.52 -0.91
N LEU A 38 12.85 -0.34 -0.43
CA LEU A 38 11.53 -0.03 0.11
C LEU A 38 10.53 0.24 -1.01
N GLU A 39 10.98 0.59 -2.23
CA GLU A 39 10.19 0.93 -3.41
C GLU A 39 9.22 -0.18 -3.83
N ARG A 40 8.05 -0.22 -3.19
CA ARG A 40 6.92 -1.11 -3.44
C ARG A 40 5.81 -0.82 -2.45
N LYS A 41 4.73 -1.58 -2.62
CA LYS A 41 3.68 -1.76 -1.62
C LYS A 41 4.11 -2.80 -0.57
N TRP A 42 3.86 -2.47 0.70
CA TRP A 42 4.04 -3.34 1.86
C TRP A 42 2.78 -3.34 2.72
N TYR A 43 2.48 -4.46 3.36
CA TYR A 43 1.28 -4.62 4.18
C TYR A 43 1.62 -4.51 5.65
N THR A 44 0.78 -3.84 6.44
CA THR A 44 0.92 -3.76 7.90
C THR A 44 0.06 -4.80 8.62
N ASN A 45 -0.77 -5.53 7.88
CA ASN A 45 -1.57 -6.66 8.34
C ASN A 45 -1.52 -7.78 7.29
N ILE A 46 -1.10 -8.98 7.68
CA ILE A 46 -1.01 -10.13 6.77
C ILE A 46 -2.40 -10.69 6.38
N ASP A 47 -3.41 -10.45 7.20
CA ASP A 47 -4.75 -11.03 6.99
C ASP A 47 -5.67 -10.13 6.16
N ASP A 48 -5.27 -8.88 5.90
CA ASP A 48 -6.10 -7.89 5.21
C ASP A 48 -5.25 -6.94 4.35
N ASP A 49 -5.29 -7.15 3.04
CA ASP A 49 -4.53 -6.40 2.02
C ASP A 49 -4.94 -4.91 1.88
N ARG A 50 -5.94 -4.46 2.63
CA ARG A 50 -6.37 -3.05 2.66
C ARG A 50 -5.54 -2.20 3.63
N TYR A 51 -4.78 -2.81 4.54
CA TYR A 51 -3.83 -2.11 5.42
C TYR A 51 -2.43 -2.18 4.82
N TYR A 52 -1.96 -1.05 4.28
CA TYR A 52 -0.68 -1.02 3.58
C TYR A 52 0.03 0.32 3.68
N VAL A 53 1.32 0.29 3.40
CA VAL A 53 2.12 1.46 3.01
C VAL A 53 2.68 1.27 1.61
N SER A 54 2.85 2.35 0.87
CA SER A 54 3.46 2.33 -0.46
C SER A 54 4.58 3.36 -0.53
N PHE A 55 5.75 2.92 -0.97
CA PHE A 55 6.89 3.78 -1.25
C PHE A 55 7.10 3.81 -2.76
N SER A 56 6.84 4.95 -3.38
CA SER A 56 7.00 5.15 -4.83
C SER A 56 8.39 5.70 -5.14
N SER A 57 8.96 5.34 -6.29
CA SER A 57 10.30 5.75 -6.72
C SER A 57 10.47 7.26 -6.94
N ASP A 58 9.37 7.99 -7.08
CA ASP A 58 9.32 9.45 -7.18
C ASP A 58 9.36 10.16 -5.81
N GLY A 59 9.46 9.41 -4.71
CA GLY A 59 9.49 9.92 -3.35
C GLY A 59 8.11 10.07 -2.70
N ASN A 60 7.03 9.65 -3.35
CA ASN A 60 5.69 9.66 -2.75
C ASN A 60 5.50 8.49 -1.77
N PHE A 61 4.86 8.77 -0.63
CA PHE A 61 4.52 7.81 0.41
C PHE A 61 3.02 7.78 0.67
N ASP A 62 2.40 6.60 0.61
CA ASP A 62 0.98 6.43 0.94
C ASP A 62 0.83 5.49 2.13
N LEU A 63 0.03 5.86 3.12
CA LEU A 63 -0.39 5.00 4.23
C LEU A 63 -1.90 4.79 4.16
N ARG A 64 -2.34 3.54 3.99
CA ARG A 64 -3.76 3.16 4.06
C ARG A 64 -4.05 2.37 5.32
N TYR A 65 -5.04 2.84 6.08
CA TYR A 65 -5.47 2.21 7.33
C TYR A 65 -6.98 2.38 7.54
N TYR A 66 -7.58 1.49 8.32
CA TYR A 66 -8.97 1.64 8.76
C TYR A 66 -9.05 2.55 9.97
N GLN A 67 -9.80 3.63 9.87
CA GLN A 67 -10.09 4.51 10.99
C GLN A 67 -11.44 4.16 11.58
N HIS A 68 -11.49 3.87 12.88
CA HIS A 68 -12.72 3.61 13.62
C HIS A 68 -12.94 4.74 14.64
N LEU A 69 -13.78 5.71 14.29
CA LEU A 69 -14.07 6.90 15.08
C LEU A 69 -15.33 6.77 15.96
N SER A 70 -16.11 5.69 15.85
CA SER A 70 -17.19 5.40 16.81
C SER A 70 -17.50 3.92 16.97
N THR A 71 -17.99 3.55 18.14
CA THR A 71 -18.43 2.19 18.53
C THR A 71 -19.66 1.65 17.78
N SER A 72 -20.35 2.47 17.00
CA SER A 72 -21.40 2.07 16.05
C SER A 72 -20.92 2.30 14.61
N PRO A 73 -21.52 1.65 13.60
CA PRO A 73 -21.28 2.03 12.21
C PRO A 73 -21.66 3.50 12.05
N SER A 74 -20.66 4.39 12.02
CA SER A 74 -20.85 5.80 11.73
C SER A 74 -20.21 6.12 10.39
N ASN A 75 -20.68 7.23 9.81
CA ASN A 75 -20.12 7.91 8.66
C ASN A 75 -18.64 8.31 8.79
N LEU A 76 -18.03 8.13 9.97
CA LEU A 76 -16.63 8.42 10.26
C LEU A 76 -15.74 7.16 10.22
N ASN A 77 -16.33 5.96 10.16
CA ASN A 77 -15.58 4.71 10.09
C ASN A 77 -15.28 4.35 8.61
N SER A 78 -14.03 4.45 8.17
CA SER A 78 -13.67 4.13 6.78
C SER A 78 -12.16 3.86 6.63
N PHE A 79 -11.75 3.30 5.48
CA PHE A 79 -10.34 3.27 5.13
C PHE A 79 -9.89 4.65 4.65
N ILE A 80 -8.89 5.21 5.31
CA ILE A 80 -8.29 6.48 4.97
C ILE A 80 -6.95 6.21 4.28
N THR A 81 -6.61 7.01 3.27
CA THR A 81 -5.26 7.06 2.70
C THR A 81 -4.64 8.41 3.08
N LYS A 82 -3.50 8.39 3.76
CA LYS A 82 -2.69 9.58 4.05
C LYS A 82 -1.49 9.59 3.12
N ASN A 83 -1.27 10.71 2.45
CA ASN A 83 -0.15 10.89 1.53
C ASN A 83 0.95 11.70 2.21
N GLY A 84 2.18 11.40 1.87
CA GLY A 84 3.39 12.04 2.38
C GLY A 84 4.54 11.88 1.40
N SER A 85 5.75 12.15 1.88
CA SER A 85 6.99 11.96 1.13
C SER A 85 7.93 11.02 1.87
N TRP A 86 8.85 10.41 1.15
CA TRP A 86 9.92 9.61 1.72
C TRP A 86 11.20 9.72 0.90
N LYS A 87 12.34 9.41 1.53
CA LYS A 87 13.65 9.31 0.86
C LYS A 87 14.63 8.51 1.71
N TYR A 88 15.60 7.87 1.04
CA TYR A 88 16.77 7.35 1.73
C TYR A 88 17.66 8.48 2.27
N LEU A 89 18.29 8.23 3.41
CA LEU A 89 19.18 9.17 4.10
C LEU A 89 20.66 8.78 3.95
N ASN A 90 20.94 7.58 3.45
CA ASN A 90 22.28 7.08 3.24
C ASN A 90 22.37 6.17 2.00
N THR A 91 23.59 5.99 1.51
CA THR A 91 23.91 5.19 0.32
C THR A 91 23.68 3.70 0.51
N GLU A 92 23.71 3.21 1.75
CA GLU A 92 23.47 1.79 2.06
C GLU A 92 21.97 1.44 2.10
N HIS A 93 21.10 2.44 1.96
CA HIS A 93 19.63 2.31 2.02
C HIS A 93 19.12 1.72 3.35
N THR A 94 19.90 1.83 4.43
CA THR A 94 19.52 1.34 5.76
C THR A 94 18.77 2.38 6.58
N LYS A 95 18.79 3.65 6.18
CA LYS A 95 18.08 4.75 6.84
C LYS A 95 17.23 5.52 5.84
N PHE A 96 16.04 5.91 6.27
CA PHE A 96 15.12 6.69 5.45
C PHE A 96 14.30 7.65 6.32
N SER A 97 13.66 8.64 5.69
CA SER A 97 12.68 9.50 6.34
C SER A 97 11.29 9.33 5.75
N ILE A 98 10.27 9.56 6.58
CA ILE A 98 8.89 9.79 6.16
C ILE A 98 8.51 11.21 6.58
N GLY A 99 8.02 12.02 5.65
CA GLY A 99 7.55 13.38 5.88
C GLY A 99 6.06 13.51 5.60
N TRP A 100 5.37 14.27 6.45
CA TRP A 100 3.98 14.69 6.24
C TRP A 100 3.92 16.21 6.06
N GLU A 101 2.91 16.72 5.37
CA GLU A 101 2.75 18.17 5.18
C GLU A 101 2.68 18.94 6.51
N ASP A 102 2.10 18.32 7.55
CA ASP A 102 1.85 18.91 8.87
C ASP A 102 2.92 18.60 9.93
N SER A 103 4.07 18.02 9.54
CA SER A 103 5.08 17.56 10.50
C SER A 103 6.48 17.63 9.92
N ILE A 104 7.48 17.86 10.79
CA ILE A 104 8.87 17.52 10.45
C ILE A 104 8.97 16.03 10.08
N ASP A 105 9.98 15.68 9.29
CA ASP A 105 10.28 14.29 8.95
C ASP A 105 10.48 13.43 10.21
N CYS A 106 10.12 12.16 10.10
CA CYS A 106 10.42 11.13 11.08
C CYS A 106 11.43 10.14 10.47
N TYR A 107 12.54 9.92 11.16
CA TYR A 107 13.62 9.06 10.66
C TYR A 107 13.43 7.62 11.13
N TYR A 108 13.80 6.68 10.25
CA TYR A 108 13.72 5.25 10.50
C TYR A 108 15.02 4.55 10.08
N THR A 109 15.32 3.47 10.78
CA THR A 109 16.36 2.51 10.43
C THR A 109 15.71 1.19 10.06
N ILE A 110 16.18 0.57 8.98
CA ILE A 110 15.86 -0.80 8.61
C ILE A 110 16.72 -1.72 9.48
N THR A 111 16.08 -2.51 10.35
CA THR A 111 16.80 -3.37 11.30
C THR A 111 16.92 -4.81 10.81
N ASN A 112 16.01 -5.25 9.94
CA ASN A 112 16.02 -6.60 9.38
C ASN A 112 15.24 -6.68 8.06
N GLU A 113 15.63 -7.58 7.16
CA GLU A 113 14.81 -7.99 6.01
C GLU A 113 14.87 -9.51 5.85
N THR A 114 13.72 -10.10 5.57
CA THR A 114 13.58 -11.51 5.20
C THR A 114 12.95 -11.64 3.82
N SER A 115 12.77 -12.89 3.35
CA SER A 115 12.00 -13.17 2.13
C SER A 115 10.53 -12.73 2.22
N GLU A 116 10.01 -12.46 3.42
CA GLU A 116 8.58 -12.20 3.66
C GLU A 116 8.28 -10.79 4.17
N LYS A 117 9.22 -10.16 4.89
CA LYS A 117 8.98 -8.86 5.53
C LYS A 117 10.24 -8.03 5.67
N ILE A 118 10.05 -6.75 5.91
CA ILE A 118 11.09 -5.82 6.36
C ILE A 118 10.67 -5.24 7.71
N THR A 119 11.64 -5.09 8.61
CA THR A 119 11.43 -4.52 9.94
C THR A 119 12.09 -3.14 9.97
N ILE A 120 11.33 -2.15 10.43
CA ILE A 120 11.79 -0.77 10.57
C ILE A 120 11.56 -0.29 12.00
N GLU A 121 12.48 0.54 12.49
CA GLU A 121 12.43 1.15 13.80
C GLU A 121 12.70 2.64 13.71
N LYS A 122 12.03 3.46 14.53
CA LYS A 122 12.33 4.90 14.58
C LYS A 122 13.77 5.13 15.01
N ASP A 123 14.47 5.96 14.25
CA ASP A 123 15.84 6.36 14.57
C ASP A 123 15.82 7.52 15.56
N ILE A 124 16.08 7.20 16.84
CA ILE A 124 16.12 8.17 17.93
C ILE A 124 17.24 9.22 17.81
N SER A 125 18.21 9.01 16.90
CA SER A 125 19.26 10.01 16.63
C SER A 125 18.82 11.11 15.67
N GLY A 126 17.69 10.93 14.99
CA GLY A 126 17.14 11.88 14.03
C GLY A 126 15.86 12.59 14.51
N PRO A 127 15.29 13.45 13.65
CA PRO A 127 13.97 14.01 13.85
C PRO A 127 12.90 12.94 14.14
N MET A 128 12.11 13.17 15.19
CA MET A 128 11.00 12.31 15.63
C MET A 128 9.66 12.98 15.36
N GLY A 129 9.42 13.39 14.12
CA GLY A 129 8.10 13.88 13.70
C GLY A 129 7.01 12.81 13.75
N ARG A 130 5.83 13.14 13.24
CA ARG A 130 4.77 12.15 12.98
C ARG A 130 5.26 11.13 11.95
N GLY A 131 4.96 9.87 12.17
CA GLY A 131 5.34 8.78 11.28
C GLY A 131 4.56 7.51 11.61
N LEU A 132 5.08 6.37 11.19
CA LEU A 132 4.58 5.07 11.60
C LEU A 132 4.87 4.81 13.10
N GLU A 133 4.51 3.62 13.58
CA GLU A 133 4.81 3.20 14.95
C GLU A 133 6.33 3.10 15.20
N ASN A 134 6.73 3.00 16.47
CA ASN A 134 8.15 2.95 16.84
C ASN A 134 8.87 1.72 16.28
N TYR A 135 8.14 0.61 16.15
CA TYR A 135 8.57 -0.65 15.56
C TYR A 135 7.47 -1.13 14.63
N VAL A 136 7.80 -1.43 13.37
CA VAL A 136 6.83 -1.86 12.36
C VAL A 136 7.39 -3.03 11.57
N GLU A 137 6.56 -4.04 11.40
CA GLU A 137 6.79 -5.10 10.43
C GLU A 137 5.97 -4.82 9.18
N LEU A 138 6.66 -4.76 8.04
CA LEU A 138 6.08 -4.49 6.75
C LEU A 138 6.19 -5.76 5.90
N TYR A 139 5.05 -6.37 5.61
CA TYR A 139 4.95 -7.65 4.92
C TYR A 139 4.92 -7.48 3.41
N LYS A 140 5.57 -8.38 2.67
CA LYS A 140 5.60 -8.39 1.20
C LYS A 140 4.27 -8.83 0.59
N TYR A 141 3.48 -9.59 1.34
CA TYR A 141 2.21 -10.18 0.91
C TYR A 141 1.17 -10.08 2.03
N ALA A 142 -0.09 -10.00 1.65
CA ALA A 142 -1.23 -10.12 2.54
C ALA A 142 -2.35 -10.91 1.85
N LYS A 143 -3.25 -11.47 2.65
CA LYS A 143 -4.45 -12.13 2.17
C LYS A 143 -5.39 -11.08 1.58
N SER A 144 -5.78 -11.30 0.33
CA SER A 144 -6.76 -10.42 -0.30
C SER A 144 -8.13 -10.62 0.32
N ILE A 145 -8.71 -9.54 0.84
CA ILE A 145 -10.07 -9.55 1.38
C ILE A 145 -11.04 -9.19 0.26
N SER A 146 -11.79 -10.20 -0.19
CA SER A 146 -13.03 -9.95 -0.93
C SER A 146 -14.14 -9.74 0.08
N ILE A 147 -14.87 -8.64 -0.05
CA ILE A 147 -16.16 -8.51 0.61
C ILE A 147 -17.09 -9.52 -0.05
N GLN A 148 -17.79 -10.31 0.76
CA GLN A 148 -18.89 -11.14 0.27
C GLN A 148 -20.02 -10.20 -0.13
N VAL A 149 -20.15 -9.94 -1.43
CA VAL A 149 -21.23 -9.12 -1.98
C VAL A 149 -22.51 -9.96 -1.96
N PRO A 150 -23.57 -9.54 -1.26
CA PRO A 150 -24.85 -10.24 -1.27
C PRO A 150 -25.36 -10.41 -2.70
N GLU A 151 -26.00 -11.56 -2.98
CA GLU A 151 -26.51 -11.87 -4.32
C GLU A 151 -27.47 -10.79 -4.85
N GLU A 152 -28.29 -10.21 -3.95
CA GLU A 152 -29.21 -9.11 -4.28
C GLU A 152 -28.53 -7.85 -4.82
N ILE A 153 -27.23 -7.66 -4.55
CA ILE A 153 -26.42 -6.57 -5.08
C ILE A 153 -25.22 -7.04 -5.89
N ALA A 154 -25.21 -8.28 -6.39
CA ALA A 154 -24.10 -8.82 -7.16
C ALA A 154 -23.77 -7.97 -8.40
N TYR A 155 -24.80 -7.41 -9.05
CA TYR A 155 -24.62 -6.51 -10.17
C TYR A 155 -24.05 -5.14 -9.77
N LEU A 156 -23.91 -4.78 -8.50
CA LEU A 156 -23.36 -3.48 -8.11
C LEU A 156 -21.87 -3.36 -8.47
N VAL A 157 -21.10 -4.46 -8.39
CA VAL A 157 -19.66 -4.45 -8.67
C VAL A 157 -19.39 -4.21 -10.15
N GLY A 158 -18.58 -3.20 -10.48
CA GLY A 158 -18.21 -2.80 -11.83
C GLY A 158 -18.27 -1.29 -12.05
N THR A 159 -18.08 -0.86 -13.30
CA THR A 159 -18.09 0.55 -13.69
C THR A 159 -19.49 1.01 -14.08
N TRP A 160 -19.95 2.09 -13.47
CA TRP A 160 -21.23 2.74 -13.69
C TRP A 160 -21.04 4.17 -14.22
N TYR A 161 -21.50 4.44 -15.44
CA TYR A 161 -21.40 5.75 -16.07
C TYR A 161 -22.65 6.60 -15.81
N TYR A 162 -22.47 7.90 -15.61
CA TYR A 162 -23.57 8.84 -15.35
C TYR A 162 -24.34 9.24 -16.61
N ASP A 163 -23.76 9.02 -17.78
CA ASP A 163 -24.39 9.25 -19.07
C ASP A 163 -24.55 7.94 -19.84
N ALA A 164 -25.61 7.84 -20.64
CA ALA A 164 -25.83 6.69 -21.51
C ALA A 164 -24.77 6.61 -22.64
N ASN A 165 -24.17 7.75 -22.99
CA ASN A 165 -23.12 7.88 -23.99
C ASN A 165 -21.73 7.47 -23.47
N ARG A 166 -21.60 7.24 -22.15
CA ARG A 166 -20.40 6.71 -21.49
C ARG A 166 -19.19 7.60 -21.68
N SER A 167 -19.41 8.91 -21.75
CA SER A 167 -18.38 9.93 -21.87
C SER A 167 -18.27 10.70 -20.56
N GLY A 168 -17.20 10.44 -19.81
CA GLY A 168 -16.85 11.24 -18.66
C GLY A 168 -17.12 10.56 -17.32
N LYS A 169 -17.96 11.19 -16.48
CA LYS A 169 -18.09 10.86 -15.06
C LYS A 169 -18.50 9.39 -14.87
N TYR A 170 -17.83 8.66 -13.97
CA TYR A 170 -18.19 7.28 -13.62
C TYR A 170 -17.90 6.95 -12.16
N LEU A 171 -18.60 5.93 -11.65
CA LEU A 171 -18.36 5.28 -10.37
C LEU A 171 -17.97 3.81 -10.60
N LEU A 172 -16.77 3.42 -10.19
CA LEU A 172 -16.31 2.04 -10.22
C LEU A 172 -16.41 1.44 -8.81
N ILE A 173 -17.25 0.42 -8.63
CA ILE A 173 -17.37 -0.35 -7.39
C ILE A 173 -16.56 -1.64 -7.52
N LYS A 174 -15.65 -1.92 -6.59
CA LYS A 174 -14.83 -3.14 -6.56
C LYS A 174 -15.31 -4.09 -5.47
N ASN A 175 -15.07 -5.38 -5.63
CA ASN A 175 -15.45 -6.43 -4.67
C ASN A 175 -14.58 -6.48 -3.41
N ASP A 176 -13.58 -5.60 -3.27
CA ASP A 176 -12.70 -5.46 -2.11
C ASP A 176 -13.17 -4.38 -1.12
N GLY A 177 -14.32 -3.74 -1.39
CA GLY A 177 -14.85 -2.62 -0.61
C GLY A 177 -14.33 -1.25 -1.03
N ASN A 178 -13.48 -1.18 -2.05
CA ASN A 178 -13.03 0.09 -2.61
C ASN A 178 -13.97 0.56 -3.72
N CYS A 179 -14.03 1.88 -3.90
CA CYS A 179 -14.65 2.48 -5.07
C CYS A 179 -13.77 3.60 -5.64
N ILE A 180 -13.99 3.94 -6.91
CA ILE A 180 -13.32 5.04 -7.59
C ILE A 180 -14.39 5.91 -8.23
N TYR A 181 -14.34 7.20 -7.91
CA TYR A 181 -15.16 8.21 -8.54
C TYR A 181 -14.33 9.05 -9.51
N HIS A 182 -14.59 8.87 -10.79
CA HIS A 182 -13.95 9.62 -11.86
C HIS A 182 -14.81 10.79 -12.28
N HIS A 183 -14.25 12.00 -12.29
CA HIS A 183 -14.99 13.21 -12.62
C HIS A 183 -14.09 14.31 -13.16
N TYR A 184 -14.73 15.27 -13.84
CA TYR A 184 -14.04 16.47 -14.28
C TYR A 184 -14.07 17.49 -13.16
N GLN A 185 -12.90 17.95 -12.76
CA GLN A 185 -12.76 19.01 -11.75
C GLN A 185 -12.41 20.32 -12.48
N ASP A 186 -13.21 21.35 -12.22
CA ASP A 186 -12.99 22.70 -12.74
C ASP A 186 -12.77 23.66 -11.57
N PHE A 187 -11.55 24.18 -11.44
CA PHE A 187 -11.16 25.16 -10.42
C PHE A 187 -11.29 26.61 -10.91
N GLY A 188 -11.94 26.84 -12.06
CA GLY A 188 -12.22 28.16 -12.61
C GLY A 188 -11.12 28.70 -13.54
N SER A 189 -11.46 29.76 -14.26
CA SER A 189 -10.72 30.33 -15.41
C SER A 189 -9.33 30.88 -15.12
N THR A 190 -8.91 30.93 -13.86
CA THR A 190 -7.59 31.44 -13.43
C THR A 190 -6.60 30.34 -13.04
N SER A 191 -7.01 29.06 -13.07
CA SER A 191 -6.14 27.93 -12.72
C SER A 191 -5.95 26.96 -13.89
N ASN A 192 -4.72 26.49 -14.09
CA ASN A 192 -4.41 25.39 -15.01
C ASN A 192 -4.73 24.01 -14.41
N LEU A 193 -5.50 23.95 -13.32
CA LEU A 193 -5.73 22.74 -12.52
C LEU A 193 -7.01 22.00 -12.92
N THR A 194 -7.55 22.28 -14.10
CA THR A 194 -8.79 21.65 -14.59
C THR A 194 -8.48 20.35 -15.33
N GLY A 195 -9.31 19.33 -15.12
CA GLY A 195 -9.10 18.04 -15.78
C GLY A 195 -9.89 16.88 -15.17
N TRP A 196 -9.72 15.71 -15.78
CA TRP A 196 -10.28 14.46 -15.26
C TRP A 196 -9.43 13.93 -14.10
N VAL A 197 -10.07 13.68 -12.97
CA VAL A 197 -9.44 13.18 -11.75
C VAL A 197 -10.16 11.94 -11.23
N ASN A 198 -9.44 11.13 -10.45
CA ASN A 198 -9.96 9.96 -9.75
C ASN A 198 -9.91 10.20 -8.24
N THR A 199 -11.07 10.18 -7.59
CA THR A 199 -11.15 10.12 -6.13
C THR A 199 -11.34 8.68 -5.71
N ILE A 200 -10.48 8.19 -4.82
CA ILE A 200 -10.58 6.83 -4.26
C ILE A 200 -11.42 6.90 -2.99
N GLY A 201 -12.37 5.98 -2.86
CA GLY A 201 -13.22 5.84 -1.71
C GLY A 201 -13.42 4.39 -1.31
N ASN A 202 -14.35 4.19 -0.38
CA ASN A 202 -14.81 2.87 0.05
C ASN A 202 -16.33 2.80 -0.03
N TRP A 203 -16.85 1.58 -0.05
CA TRP A 203 -18.28 1.34 0.00
C TRP A 203 -18.60 0.16 0.92
N ILE A 204 -19.77 0.23 1.55
CA ILE A 204 -20.34 -0.84 2.38
C ILE A 204 -21.82 -0.94 2.02
N TYR A 205 -22.37 -2.15 2.01
CA TYR A 205 -23.79 -2.37 1.87
C TYR A 205 -24.34 -3.04 3.14
N ASN A 206 -25.38 -2.44 3.71
CA ASN A 206 -26.06 -2.98 4.88
C ASN A 206 -27.33 -3.72 4.44
N THR A 207 -27.28 -5.05 4.55
CA THR A 207 -28.38 -5.95 4.16
C THR A 207 -29.65 -5.75 4.98
N SER A 208 -29.54 -5.24 6.22
CA SER A 208 -30.68 -5.10 7.14
C SER A 208 -31.59 -3.94 6.76
N ASN A 209 -31.01 -2.82 6.31
CA ASN A 209 -31.75 -1.61 5.91
C ASN A 209 -31.67 -1.32 4.40
N LYS A 210 -31.03 -2.19 3.61
CA LYS A 210 -30.85 -2.07 2.15
C LYS A 210 -30.21 -0.74 1.73
N GLU A 211 -29.20 -0.33 2.50
CA GLU A 211 -28.50 0.93 2.32
C GLU A 211 -27.07 0.69 1.80
N LEU A 212 -26.73 1.41 0.73
CA LEU A 212 -25.37 1.52 0.21
C LEU A 212 -24.72 2.79 0.78
N VAL A 213 -23.61 2.63 1.48
CA VAL A 213 -22.83 3.74 2.02
C VAL A 213 -21.54 3.86 1.21
N ILE A 214 -21.25 5.06 0.70
CA ILE A 214 -20.02 5.37 -0.05
C ILE A 214 -19.30 6.51 0.65
N THR A 215 -18.00 6.35 0.89
CA THR A 215 -17.15 7.37 1.52
C THR A 215 -15.96 7.65 0.62
N MET A 216 -15.89 8.84 0.03
CA MET A 216 -14.74 9.27 -0.76
C MET A 216 -13.67 9.89 0.14
N SER A 217 -12.41 9.78 -0.27
CA SER A 217 -11.30 10.39 0.45
C SER A 217 -11.51 11.89 0.61
N GLY A 218 -11.47 12.38 1.85
CA GLY A 218 -11.69 13.79 2.18
C GLY A 218 -13.16 14.24 2.22
N GLU A 219 -14.11 13.32 2.02
CA GLU A 219 -15.54 13.62 2.02
C GLU A 219 -16.29 12.91 3.17
N ILE A 220 -17.53 13.35 3.42
CA ILE A 220 -18.44 12.63 4.31
C ILE A 220 -18.92 11.33 3.67
N SER A 221 -19.47 10.42 4.48
CA SER A 221 -20.16 9.24 3.93
C SER A 221 -21.52 9.61 3.36
N TYR A 222 -21.81 9.09 2.17
CA TYR A 222 -23.05 9.27 1.45
C TYR A 222 -23.89 8.00 1.51
N HIS A 223 -25.14 8.17 1.88
CA HIS A 223 -26.09 7.09 2.12
C HIS A 223 -27.09 7.04 0.97
N TYR A 224 -27.16 5.88 0.32
CA TYR A 224 -27.99 5.65 -0.84
C TYR A 224 -28.94 4.46 -0.61
N HIS A 225 -30.15 4.61 -1.11
CA HIS A 225 -31.03 3.48 -1.39
C HIS A 225 -30.87 3.08 -2.87
N ILE A 226 -30.78 1.77 -3.11
CA ILE A 226 -30.78 1.20 -4.45
C ILE A 226 -32.23 1.03 -4.88
N ASP A 227 -32.75 2.01 -5.63
CA ASP A 227 -34.11 1.98 -6.16
C ASP A 227 -34.24 0.92 -7.27
N GLU A 228 -33.16 0.76 -8.05
CA GLU A 228 -33.09 -0.24 -9.10
C GLU A 228 -31.67 -0.73 -9.30
N LEU A 229 -31.51 -2.04 -9.48
CA LEU A 229 -30.26 -2.66 -9.90
C LEU A 229 -30.53 -3.80 -10.89
N SER A 230 -30.06 -3.61 -12.11
CA SER A 230 -30.00 -4.62 -13.15
C SER A 230 -28.55 -4.82 -13.60
N ILE A 231 -28.37 -5.71 -14.56
CA ILE A 231 -27.07 -5.95 -15.18
C ILE A 231 -26.50 -4.67 -15.83
N ASP A 232 -27.35 -3.82 -16.41
CA ASP A 232 -26.98 -2.65 -17.22
C ASP A 232 -27.43 -1.30 -16.67
N ARG A 233 -28.28 -1.28 -15.64
CA ARG A 233 -28.87 -0.07 -15.04
C ARG A 233 -28.76 -0.10 -13.52
N LEU A 234 -28.37 1.03 -12.95
CA LEU A 234 -28.38 1.27 -11.50
C LEU A 234 -29.09 2.59 -11.26
N THR A 235 -30.03 2.64 -10.32
CA THR A 235 -30.66 3.88 -9.88
C THR A 235 -30.46 4.01 -8.38
N LEU A 236 -29.88 5.13 -7.96
CA LEU A 236 -29.62 5.45 -6.56
C LEU A 236 -30.42 6.68 -6.15
N SER A 237 -31.17 6.58 -5.05
CA SER A 237 -31.72 7.70 -4.30
C SER A 237 -30.93 7.91 -3.02
N GLY A 238 -30.90 9.12 -2.47
CA GLY A 238 -30.07 9.48 -1.33
C GLY A 238 -30.59 10.73 -0.63
N THR A 239 -30.23 10.90 0.63
CA THR A 239 -30.79 11.93 1.51
C THR A 239 -29.95 13.20 1.59
N THR A 240 -28.75 13.21 1.01
CA THR A 240 -27.82 14.35 1.00
C THR A 240 -27.30 14.62 -0.41
N SER A 241 -27.28 15.91 -0.81
CA SER A 241 -26.66 16.35 -2.07
C SER A 241 -25.14 16.17 -1.97
N SER A 242 -24.60 15.18 -2.68
CA SER A 242 -23.18 14.80 -2.67
C SER A 242 -22.45 15.29 -3.93
N MET A 243 -21.13 15.51 -3.86
CA MET A 243 -20.30 15.74 -5.05
C MET A 243 -20.29 14.52 -5.97
N ILE A 244 -20.36 13.31 -5.39
CA ILE A 244 -20.45 12.04 -6.12
C ILE A 244 -21.72 12.02 -6.96
N THR A 245 -22.88 12.42 -6.46
CA THR A 245 -24.03 12.79 -7.31
C THR A 245 -25.28 13.28 -6.58
N ASN A 246 -26.07 14.09 -7.28
CA ASN A 246 -27.54 14.08 -7.19
C ASN A 246 -28.07 12.68 -7.49
N THR A 247 -29.00 12.19 -6.69
CA THR A 247 -29.90 11.05 -6.99
C THR A 247 -30.14 10.86 -8.51
N GLY A 248 -29.90 9.67 -9.05
CA GLY A 248 -29.88 9.49 -10.51
C GLY A 248 -29.68 8.05 -11.02
N THR A 249 -29.79 7.88 -12.34
CA THR A 249 -29.66 6.61 -13.06
C THR A 249 -28.30 6.50 -13.75
N PHE A 250 -27.70 5.32 -13.71
CA PHE A 250 -26.36 5.00 -14.17
C PHE A 250 -26.38 3.77 -15.09
N TYR A 251 -25.35 3.62 -15.92
CA TYR A 251 -25.31 2.61 -16.99
C TYR A 251 -24.01 1.80 -17.01
N LYS A 252 -24.12 0.49 -17.30
CA LYS A 252 -23.00 -0.45 -17.50
C LYS A 252 -22.77 -0.81 -18.98
N TYR A 253 -21.58 -1.32 -19.32
CA TYR A 253 -21.29 -1.90 -20.63
C TYR A 253 -21.20 -3.42 -20.57
N PHE A 254 -21.91 -4.10 -21.48
CA PHE A 254 -21.55 -5.45 -21.91
C PHE A 254 -21.10 -5.33 -23.36
N LYS A 255 -19.84 -5.66 -23.63
CA LYS A 255 -19.41 -5.93 -25.00
C LYS A 255 -20.24 -7.11 -25.45
N LYS A 256 -21.20 -6.89 -26.34
CA LYS A 256 -21.90 -7.98 -27.01
C LYS A 256 -20.78 -8.82 -27.64
N LYS A 257 -20.58 -10.06 -27.16
CA LYS A 257 -19.73 -11.01 -27.87
C LYS A 257 -20.38 -11.19 -29.24
N THR A 258 -19.85 -10.52 -30.25
CA THR A 258 -20.09 -10.82 -31.66
C THR A 258 -19.45 -12.15 -32.00
#